data_AF-A0A0Q3QMH1-F1
#
_entry.id   AF-A0A0Q3QMH1-F1
#
_cell.length_a   1.000
_cell.length_b   1.000
_cell.length_c   1.000
_cell.angle_alpha   90.00
_cell.angle_beta   90.00
_cell.angle_gamma   90.00
#
_symmetry.space_group_name_H-M   'P 1'
#
loop_
_entity.id
_entity.type
_entity.pdbx_description
1 polymer ?
#
loop_
_entity_poly.entity_id
_entity_poly.type
_entity_poly.pdbx_seq_one_letter_code
_entity_poly.pdbx_strand_id
1 'polypeptide(L)'
;MGAISEKERRLESKYPALDNPAGVRMLLGDYHALKERQYAGDYDAVVILVDLATAIERAGLTDRQREALRLVFEDDLSQVDTADMLGVSKQTVNRLVSVGLAKVARVFESWARQGEGYSLDVNETEGERQNDEIH
;
A
#
# COMPACT_ATOMS: atom_id res chain seq x y z
N MET A 1 15.73 -12.55 -16.27
CA MET A 1 14.26 -12.61 -16.34
C MET A 1 13.78 -13.71 -15.41
N GLY A 2 13.69 -13.41 -14.10
CA GLY A 2 13.21 -14.39 -13.11
C GLY A 2 11.72 -14.66 -13.34
N ALA A 3 11.30 -15.91 -13.21
CA ALA A 3 9.91 -16.29 -13.42
C ALA A 3 9.03 -15.68 -12.32
N ILE A 4 8.07 -14.84 -12.74
CA ILE A 4 7.01 -14.30 -11.88
C ILE A 4 6.24 -15.46 -11.25
N SER A 5 6.09 -15.44 -9.92
CA SER A 5 5.43 -16.54 -9.18
C SER A 5 3.90 -16.53 -9.37
N GLU A 6 3.24 -17.66 -9.11
CA GLU A 6 1.77 -17.77 -9.17
C GLU A 6 1.08 -16.78 -8.21
N LYS A 7 1.69 -16.56 -7.04
CA LYS A 7 1.24 -15.60 -6.02
C LYS A 7 1.29 -14.17 -6.55
N GLU A 8 2.37 -13.82 -7.24
CA GLU A 8 2.63 -12.48 -7.81
C GLU A 8 1.62 -12.12 -8.90
N ARG A 9 1.33 -13.05 -9.84
CA ARG A 9 0.29 -12.85 -10.86
C ARG A 9 -1.11 -12.61 -10.28
N ARG A 10 -1.45 -13.29 -9.18
CA ARG A 10 -2.76 -13.13 -8.51
C ARG A 10 -2.89 -11.80 -7.78
N LEU A 11 -1.81 -11.35 -7.14
CA LEU A 11 -1.78 -10.07 -6.46
C LEU A 11 -1.81 -8.91 -7.45
N GLU A 12 -1.00 -8.94 -8.50
CA GLU A 12 -1.02 -7.94 -9.59
C GLU A 12 -2.41 -7.77 -10.20
N SER A 13 -3.15 -8.87 -10.37
CA SER A 13 -4.49 -8.84 -10.98
C SER A 13 -5.54 -8.16 -10.09
N LYS A 14 -5.37 -8.18 -8.76
CA LYS A 14 -6.38 -7.68 -7.80
C LYS A 14 -5.99 -6.35 -7.15
N TYR A 15 -4.71 -6.14 -6.89
CA TYR A 15 -4.15 -4.91 -6.33
C TYR A 15 -3.14 -4.36 -7.34
N PRO A 16 -3.48 -3.31 -8.11
CA PRO A 16 -2.50 -2.66 -8.96
C PRO A 16 -1.33 -2.19 -8.08
N ALA A 17 -0.12 -2.60 -8.47
CA ALA A 17 1.18 -2.42 -7.83
C ALA A 17 1.21 -1.82 -6.41
N LEU A 18 1.74 -2.56 -5.43
CA LEU A 18 1.79 -2.14 -4.02
C LEU A 18 2.96 -1.19 -3.70
N ASP A 19 3.80 -0.87 -4.69
CA ASP A 19 4.92 0.04 -4.58
C ASP A 19 4.51 1.52 -4.51
N ASN A 20 3.23 1.83 -4.69
CA ASN A 20 2.69 3.17 -4.65
C ASN A 20 1.56 3.34 -3.61
N PRO A 21 1.28 4.58 -3.15
CA PRO A 21 0.26 4.83 -2.13
C PRO A 21 -1.17 4.46 -2.54
N ALA A 22 -1.48 4.42 -3.83
CA ALA A 22 -2.81 4.11 -4.32
C ALA A 22 -3.09 2.60 -4.19
N GLY A 23 -2.14 1.75 -4.58
CA GLY A 23 -2.21 0.30 -4.40
C GLY A 23 -2.35 -0.09 -2.93
N VAL A 24 -1.52 0.51 -2.05
CA VAL A 24 -1.63 0.28 -0.59
C VAL A 24 -2.97 0.73 -0.03
N ARG A 25 -3.51 1.86 -0.51
CA ARG A 25 -4.86 2.32 -0.09
C ARG A 25 -5.94 1.33 -0.49
N MET A 26 -5.89 0.79 -1.70
CA MET A 26 -6.86 -0.23 -2.15
C MET A 26 -6.77 -1.48 -1.28
N LEU A 27 -5.55 -1.94 -0.99
CA LEU A 27 -5.32 -3.11 -0.14
C LEU A 27 -5.87 -2.91 1.28
N LEU A 28 -5.62 -1.73 1.89
CA LEU A 28 -6.16 -1.40 3.21
C LEU A 28 -7.68 -1.20 3.20
N GLY A 29 -8.26 -0.66 2.12
CA GLY A 29 -9.71 -0.57 1.96
C GLY A 29 -10.39 -1.94 1.89
N ASP A 30 -9.68 -2.96 1.42
CA ASP A 30 -10.12 -4.35 1.36
C ASP A 30 -9.88 -5.13 2.67
N TYR A 31 -9.39 -4.48 3.73
CA TYR A 31 -8.92 -5.15 4.95
C TYR A 31 -9.97 -6.11 5.55
N HIS A 32 -11.22 -5.67 5.72
CA HIS A 32 -12.29 -6.50 6.26
C HIS A 32 -12.64 -7.68 5.34
N ALA A 33 -12.70 -7.47 4.03
CA ALA A 33 -12.95 -8.53 3.06
C ALA A 33 -11.82 -9.58 3.05
N LEU A 34 -10.57 -9.14 3.23
CA LEU A 34 -9.42 -10.04 3.37
C LEU A 34 -9.46 -10.82 4.68
N LYS A 35 -9.85 -10.18 5.79
CA LYS A 35 -10.05 -10.85 7.08
C LYS A 35 -11.13 -11.93 7.00
N GLU A 36 -12.26 -11.65 6.36
CA GLU A 36 -13.33 -12.63 6.13
C GLU A 36 -12.82 -13.82 5.31
N ARG A 37 -12.09 -13.56 4.22
CA ARG A 37 -11.46 -14.62 3.40
C ARG A 37 -10.45 -15.45 4.20
N GLN A 38 -9.63 -14.82 5.04
CA GLN A 38 -8.74 -15.52 5.96
C GLN A 38 -9.53 -16.47 6.87
N TYR A 39 -10.65 -16.02 7.47
CA TYR A 39 -11.47 -16.88 8.32
C TYR A 39 -12.14 -18.02 7.55
N ALA A 40 -12.38 -17.85 6.24
CA ALA A 40 -12.85 -18.89 5.34
C ALA A 40 -11.73 -19.86 4.86
N GLY A 41 -10.49 -19.69 5.32
CA GLY A 41 -9.36 -20.56 4.98
C GLY A 41 -8.63 -20.19 3.69
N ASP A 42 -8.83 -18.98 3.17
CA ASP A 42 -8.12 -18.47 2.00
C ASP A 42 -6.67 -18.12 2.36
N TYR A 43 -5.74 -19.02 2.03
CA TYR A 43 -4.31 -18.83 2.30
C TYR A 43 -3.71 -17.64 1.55
N ASP A 44 -4.21 -17.28 0.36
CA ASP A 44 -3.73 -16.09 -0.36
C ASP A 44 -4.08 -14.82 0.43
N ALA A 45 -5.27 -14.78 1.04
CA ALA A 45 -5.69 -13.69 1.92
C ALA A 45 -4.88 -13.63 3.23
N VAL A 46 -4.55 -14.78 3.82
CA VAL A 46 -3.66 -14.84 5.00
C VAL A 46 -2.30 -14.24 4.68
N VAL A 47 -1.69 -14.68 3.58
CA VAL A 47 -0.34 -14.26 3.23
C VAL A 47 -0.29 -12.76 2.97
N ILE A 48 -1.22 -12.19 2.20
CA ILE A 48 -1.22 -10.75 1.93
C ILE A 48 -1.47 -9.92 3.20
N LEU A 49 -2.28 -10.39 4.15
CA LEU A 49 -2.48 -9.73 5.44
C LEU A 49 -1.22 -9.75 6.30
N VAL A 50 -0.48 -10.87 6.30
CA VAL A 50 0.82 -10.98 7.01
C VAL A 50 1.85 -10.04 6.39
N ASP A 51 1.90 -9.99 5.06
CA ASP A 51 2.80 -9.11 4.32
C ASP A 51 2.47 -7.64 4.61
N LEU A 52 1.19 -7.26 4.60
CA LEU A 52 0.72 -5.92 4.94
C LEU A 52 1.06 -5.53 6.38
N ALA A 53 0.81 -6.42 7.36
CA ALA A 53 1.16 -6.18 8.76
C ALA A 53 2.66 -5.94 8.92
N THR A 54 3.48 -6.78 8.29
CA THR A 54 4.95 -6.65 8.29
C THR A 54 5.39 -5.33 7.63
N ALA A 55 4.73 -4.91 6.54
CA ALA A 55 5.02 -3.65 5.88
C ALA A 55 4.71 -2.44 6.77
N ILE A 56 3.57 -2.45 7.47
CA ILE A 56 3.17 -1.40 8.43
C ILE A 56 4.16 -1.31 9.60
N GLU A 57 4.62 -2.44 10.11
CA GLU A 57 5.62 -2.49 11.19
C GLU A 57 6.98 -1.90 10.74
N ARG A 58 7.43 -2.24 9.52
CA ARG A 58 8.72 -1.80 8.98
C ARG A 58 8.70 -0.40 8.37
N ALA A 59 7.53 0.19 8.13
CA ALA A 59 7.37 1.49 7.47
C ALA A 59 7.88 2.69 8.27
N GLY A 60 8.26 2.52 9.55
CA GLY A 60 8.72 3.62 10.39
C GLY A 60 7.65 4.69 10.59
N LEU A 61 6.39 4.25 10.75
CA LEU A 61 5.26 5.13 11.04
C LEU A 61 5.42 5.75 12.43
N THR A 62 5.07 7.03 12.54
CA THR A 62 4.84 7.64 13.86
C THR A 62 3.57 7.06 14.46
N ASP A 63 3.41 7.15 15.78
CA ASP A 63 2.22 6.62 16.45
C ASP A 63 0.94 7.27 15.91
N ARG A 64 0.96 8.58 15.64
CA ARG A 64 -0.17 9.29 15.01
C ARG A 64 -0.46 8.84 13.58
N GLN A 65 0.55 8.45 12.80
CA GLN A 65 0.35 7.90 11.45
C GLN A 65 -0.30 6.52 11.54
N ARG A 66 0.21 5.66 12.43
CA ARG A 66 -0.33 4.31 12.65
C ARG A 66 -1.76 4.37 13.16
N GLU A 67 -2.03 5.23 14.13
CA GLU A 67 -3.35 5.43 14.70
C GLU A 67 -4.35 5.94 13.65
N ALA A 68 -3.96 6.93 12.83
CA ALA A 68 -4.83 7.42 11.76
C ALA A 68 -5.14 6.36 10.70
N LEU A 69 -4.17 5.49 10.33
CA LEU A 69 -4.43 4.38 9.41
C LEU A 69 -5.40 3.36 10.02
N ARG A 70 -5.19 2.95 11.28
CA ARG A 70 -6.07 2.02 11.99
C ARG A 70 -7.50 2.55 12.04
N LEU A 71 -7.68 3.79 12.47
CA LEU A 71 -9.01 4.41 12.57
C LEU A 71 -9.75 4.47 11.24
N VAL A 72 -9.04 4.79 10.16
CA VAL A 72 -9.66 4.95 8.83
C VAL A 72 -9.95 3.62 8.15
N PHE A 73 -9.09 2.61 8.29
CA PHE A 73 -9.17 1.37 7.50
C PHE A 73 -9.56 0.12 8.30
N GLU A 74 -9.28 0.07 9.61
CA GLU A 74 -9.66 -1.07 10.47
C GLU A 74 -10.91 -0.78 11.30
N ASP A 75 -11.14 0.49 11.67
CA ASP A 75 -12.34 0.93 12.40
C ASP A 75 -13.39 1.58 11.48
N ASP A 76 -13.14 1.64 10.17
CA ASP A 76 -14.02 2.22 9.13
C ASP A 76 -14.49 3.66 9.42
N LEU A 77 -13.71 4.45 10.17
CA LEU A 77 -14.06 5.83 10.48
C LEU A 77 -13.85 6.75 9.29
N SER A 78 -14.76 7.72 9.14
CA SER A 78 -14.54 8.80 8.19
C SER A 78 -13.33 9.65 8.61
N GLN A 79 -12.76 10.38 7.66
CA GLN A 79 -11.69 11.35 7.95
C GLN A 79 -12.12 12.45 8.93
N VAL A 80 -13.43 12.71 9.04
CA VAL A 80 -13.99 13.68 9.99
C VAL A 80 -14.05 13.08 11.38
N ASP A 81 -14.63 11.89 11.52
CA ASP A 81 -14.73 11.20 12.82
C ASP A 81 -13.34 10.86 13.39
N THR A 82 -12.41 10.48 12.51
CA THR A 82 -11.01 10.28 12.87
C THR A 82 -10.36 11.57 13.38
N ALA A 83 -10.68 12.72 12.76
CA ALA A 83 -10.14 14.01 13.18
C ALA A 83 -10.65 14.40 14.57
N ASP A 84 -11.94 14.19 14.82
CA ASP A 84 -12.57 14.43 16.11
C ASP A 84 -11.97 13.53 17.20
N MET A 85 -11.78 12.24 16.90
CA MET A 85 -11.17 11.29 17.83
C MET A 85 -9.72 11.66 18.17
N LEU A 86 -8.94 12.09 17.17
CA LEU A 86 -7.53 12.44 17.35
C LEU A 86 -7.31 13.86 17.92
N GLY A 87 -8.35 14.69 17.97
CA GLY A 87 -8.28 16.09 18.38
C GLY A 87 -7.51 16.98 17.40
N VAL A 88 -7.62 16.70 16.10
CA VAL A 88 -6.90 17.43 15.03
C VAL A 88 -7.85 17.84 13.90
N SER A 89 -7.37 18.58 12.90
CA SER A 89 -8.19 18.91 11.73
C SER A 89 -8.27 17.74 10.74
N LYS A 90 -9.35 17.67 9.95
CA LYS A 90 -9.48 16.74 8.81
C LYS A 90 -8.28 16.79 7.85
N GLN A 91 -7.73 17.99 7.60
CA GLN A 91 -6.54 18.13 6.74
C GLN A 91 -5.31 17.45 7.36
N THR A 92 -5.20 17.49 8.69
CA THR A 92 -4.12 16.80 9.42
C THR A 92 -4.27 15.28 9.27
N VAL A 93 -5.48 14.74 9.40
CA VAL A 93 -5.72 13.29 9.20
C VAL A 93 -5.40 12.89 7.76
N ASN A 94 -5.88 13.64 6.76
CA ASN A 94 -5.55 13.39 5.36
C ASN A 94 -4.02 13.32 5.13
N ARG A 95 -3.26 14.22 5.77
CA ARG A 95 -1.80 14.23 5.71
C ARG A 95 -1.18 13.03 6.42
N LEU A 96 -1.65 12.69 7.61
CA LEU A 96 -1.18 11.52 8.37
C LEU A 96 -1.38 10.23 7.57
N VAL A 97 -2.58 10.02 7.03
CA VAL A 97 -2.92 8.87 6.18
C VAL A 97 -2.07 8.86 4.91
N SER A 98 -1.98 9.98 4.19
CA SER A 98 -1.21 10.03 2.93
C SER A 98 0.26 9.74 3.13
N VAL A 99 0.87 10.29 4.19
CA VAL A 99 2.27 10.00 4.53
C VAL A 99 2.43 8.55 5.00
N GLY A 100 1.48 8.03 5.78
CA GLY A 100 1.49 6.63 6.21
C GLY A 100 1.47 5.67 5.03
N LEU A 101 0.56 5.86 4.09
CA LEU A 101 0.45 5.06 2.87
C LEU A 101 1.74 5.10 2.04
N ALA A 102 2.34 6.28 1.87
CA ALA A 102 3.60 6.42 1.14
C ALA A 102 4.77 5.69 1.80
N LYS A 103 4.81 5.65 3.13
CA LYS A 103 5.84 4.90 3.86
C LYS A 103 5.66 3.39 3.73
N VAL A 104 4.41 2.91 3.82
CA VAL A 104 4.11 1.48 3.62
C VAL A 104 4.43 1.05 2.19
N ALA A 105 4.06 1.86 1.19
CA ALA A 105 4.36 1.62 -0.21
C ALA A 105 5.87 1.45 -0.48
N ARG A 106 6.72 2.28 0.16
CA ARG A 106 8.19 2.14 0.06
C ARG A 106 8.73 0.81 0.58
N VAL A 107 8.06 0.18 1.54
CA VAL A 107 8.46 -1.15 2.03
C VAL A 107 8.18 -2.20 0.97
N PHE A 108 6.97 -2.19 0.38
CA PHE A 108 6.62 -3.07 -0.74
C PHE A 108 7.53 -2.84 -1.96
N GLU A 109 7.83 -1.58 -2.29
CA GLU A 109 8.77 -1.22 -3.34
C GLU A 109 10.18 -1.79 -3.07
N SER A 110 10.65 -1.75 -1.83
CA SER A 110 11.93 -2.36 -1.45
C SER A 110 11.91 -3.88 -1.62
N TRP A 111 10.82 -4.54 -1.26
CA TRP A 111 10.66 -5.99 -1.43
C TRP A 111 10.57 -6.38 -2.91
N ALA A 112 9.84 -5.61 -3.71
CA ALA A 112 9.76 -5.74 -5.16
C ALA A 112 11.16 -5.70 -5.79
N ARG A 113 11.98 -4.70 -5.43
CA ARG A 113 13.37 -4.58 -5.91
C ARG A 113 14.27 -5.74 -5.47
N GLN A 114 13.97 -6.40 -4.35
CA GLN A 114 14.71 -7.55 -3.84
C GLN A 114 14.25 -8.88 -4.47
N GLY A 115 13.19 -8.86 -5.28
CA GLY A 115 12.65 -10.06 -5.92
C GLY A 115 11.77 -10.92 -5.00
N GLU A 116 11.18 -10.32 -3.96
CA GLU A 116 10.26 -11.01 -3.02
C GLU A 116 8.87 -11.29 -3.61
N GLY A 117 8.66 -10.97 -4.90
CA GLY A 117 7.43 -11.29 -5.64
C GLY A 117 6.36 -10.20 -5.61
N TYR A 118 6.77 -8.92 -5.71
CA TYR A 118 5.85 -7.79 -5.85
C TYR A 118 6.12 -6.99 -7.12
N SER A 119 5.01 -6.62 -7.76
CA SER A 119 4.86 -5.62 -8.83
C SER A 119 5.51 -4.27 -8.55
N LEU A 120 6.57 -3.86 -9.28
CA LEU A 120 6.80 -2.43 -9.48
C LEU A 120 5.82 -1.91 -10.54
N ASP A 121 5.16 -0.79 -10.27
CA ASP A 121 4.51 0.00 -11.30
C ASP A 121 5.63 0.61 -12.16
N VAL A 122 5.94 -0.04 -13.27
CA VAL A 122 6.82 0.54 -14.29
C VAL A 122 6.05 1.67 -14.97
N ASN A 123 5.95 2.82 -14.31
CA ASN A 123 5.73 4.06 -15.03
C ASN A 123 6.96 4.27 -15.92
N GLU A 124 6.85 3.95 -17.20
CA GLU A 124 7.78 4.33 -18.26
C GLU A 124 7.99 5.85 -18.21
N THR A 125 8.92 6.30 -17.37
CA THR A 125 9.37 7.69 -17.32
C THR A 125 10.81 7.70 -17.75
N GLU A 126 11.03 7.44 -19.04
CA GLU A 126 12.24 7.83 -19.79
C GLU A 126 11.97 7.62 -21.28
N GLY A 127 11.93 8.68 -22.09
CA GLY A 127 11.83 8.47 -23.54
C GLY A 127 11.68 9.63 -24.52
N GLU A 128 11.43 10.89 -24.15
CA GLU A 128 11.43 11.99 -25.13
C GLU A 128 12.19 13.22 -24.61
N ARG A 129 13.51 13.07 -24.44
CA ARG A 129 14.42 14.17 -24.77
C ARG A 129 14.98 13.88 -26.16
N GLN A 130 14.20 14.24 -27.19
CA GLN A 130 14.72 14.31 -28.55
C GLN A 130 15.80 15.39 -28.55
N ASN A 131 17.03 14.94 -28.74
CA ASN A 131 18.23 15.75 -28.93
C ASN A 131 17.99 16.79 -30.03
N ASP A 132 18.38 18.03 -29.74
CA ASP A 132 18.84 18.96 -30.75
C ASP A 132 19.98 18.29 -31.55
N GLU A 133 19.83 18.17 -32.88
CA GLU A 133 20.95 18.07 -33.82
C GLU A 133 20.49 18.46 -35.25
N ILE A 134 20.66 19.75 -35.54
CA ILE A 134 21.33 20.31 -36.74
C ILE A 134 21.07 19.59 -38.10
N HIS A 135 20.19 20.15 -38.92
CA HIS A 135 20.51 20.57 -40.30
C HIS A 135 19.56 21.64 -40.83
#